data_AF-A0AAU4KY34-F1
#
_entry.id   AF-A0AAU4KY34-F1
#
_cell.length_a   1.000
_cell.length_b   1.000
_cell.length_c   1.000
_cell.angle_alpha   90.00
_cell.angle_beta   90.00
_cell.angle_gamma   90.00
#
_symmetry.space_group_name_H-M   'P 1'
#
loop_
_entity.id
_entity.type
_entity.pdbx_description
1 polymer ?
#
loop_
_entity_poly.entity_id
_entity_poly.type
_entity_poly.pdbx_seq_one_letter_code
_entity_poly.pdbx_strand_id
1 'polypeptide(L)' 'MRRFCSTAYTTLKTVTSGGKGTLKTTTTAKADGYYRFLFTGTSTTGPATATGDFVDVR' A
#
# COMPACT_ATOMS: atom_id res chain seq x y z
N MET A 1 -0.37 -1.15 -5.93
CA MET A 1 -1.23 -2.22 -6.48
C MET A 1 -0.43 -2.99 -7.49
N ARG A 2 -0.59 -4.29 -7.51
CA ARG A 2 -0.09 -5.14 -8.59
C ARG A 2 -1.28 -5.90 -9.15
N ARG A 3 -1.61 -5.71 -10.44
CA ARG A 3 -2.67 -6.51 -11.09
C ARG A 3 -2.31 -8.00 -11.05
N PHE A 4 -3.31 -8.88 -10.98
CA PHE A 4 -3.07 -10.33 -10.97
C PHE A 4 -2.21 -10.80 -12.16
N CYS A 5 -2.38 -10.20 -13.34
CA CYS A 5 -1.63 -10.48 -14.56
C CYS A 5 -0.31 -9.67 -14.70
N SER A 6 0.13 -8.97 -13.65
CA SER A 6 1.33 -8.11 -13.72
C SER A 6 2.29 -8.41 -12.57
N THR A 7 3.60 -8.30 -12.85
CA THR A 7 4.67 -8.46 -11.86
C THR A 7 5.07 -7.16 -11.18
N ALA A 8 4.68 -6.00 -11.74
CA ALA A 8 5.08 -4.68 -11.24
C ALA A 8 4.08 -4.12 -10.22
N TYR A 9 4.60 -3.53 -9.12
CA TYR A 9 3.81 -2.76 -8.17
C TYR A 9 3.77 -1.30 -8.58
N THR A 10 2.58 -0.74 -8.72
CA THR A 10 2.37 0.70 -8.90
C THR A 10 2.04 1.37 -7.58
N THR A 11 2.62 2.54 -7.35
CA THR A 11 2.26 3.40 -6.23
C THR A 11 0.87 3.98 -6.49
N LEU A 12 -0.11 3.60 -5.65
CA LEU A 12 -1.47 4.10 -5.76
C LEU A 12 -1.64 5.46 -5.08
N LYS A 13 -1.06 5.58 -3.89
CA LYS A 13 -1.16 6.76 -3.05
C LYS A 13 0.05 6.83 -2.14
N THR A 14 0.60 8.02 -2.00
CA THR A 14 1.58 8.34 -0.96
C THR A 14 0.83 8.83 0.28
N VAL A 15 1.12 8.23 1.43
CA VAL A 15 0.45 8.56 2.69
C VAL A 15 1.52 9.04 3.66
N THR A 16 1.35 10.25 4.18
CA THR A 16 2.22 10.80 5.23
C THR A 16 1.65 10.42 6.59
N SER A 17 2.50 9.91 7.49
CA SER A 17 2.10 9.57 8.86
C SER A 17 1.74 10.84 9.62
N GLY A 18 0.64 10.82 10.37
CA GLY A 18 0.32 11.91 11.30
C GLY A 18 1.31 11.96 12.47
N GLY A 19 1.28 13.04 13.26
CA GLY A 19 2.23 13.28 14.36
C GLY A 19 2.25 12.23 15.49
N LYS A 20 1.34 11.26 15.49
CA LYS A 20 1.30 10.11 16.41
C LYS A 20 1.66 8.77 15.73
N GLY A 21 2.18 8.79 14.51
CA GLY A 21 2.51 7.59 13.73
C GLY A 21 1.30 6.89 13.10
N THR A 22 0.08 7.42 13.28
CA THR A 22 -1.13 6.86 12.66
C THR A 22 -1.18 7.15 11.17
N LEU A 23 -1.41 6.09 10.40
CA LEU A 23 -1.55 6.10 8.94
C LEU A 23 -2.92 5.52 8.61
N LYS A 24 -3.75 6.29 7.91
CA LYS A 24 -5.02 5.81 7.36
C LYS A 24 -5.10 6.22 5.90
N THR A 25 -5.37 5.24 5.05
CA THR A 25 -5.62 5.47 3.63
C THR A 25 -6.70 4.52 3.17
N THR A 26 -7.53 5.01 2.26
CA THR A 26 -8.53 4.21 1.57
C THR A 26 -8.25 4.38 0.09
N THR A 27 -8.18 3.28 -0.65
CA THR A 27 -8.07 3.31 -2.11
C THR A 27 -9.09 2.35 -2.68
N THR A 28 -9.87 2.81 -3.64
CA THR A 28 -10.81 1.95 -4.36
C THR A 28 -10.05 1.08 -5.35
N ALA A 29 -10.21 -0.22 -5.24
CA ALA A 29 -9.70 -1.15 -6.24
C ALA A 29 -10.58 -1.09 -7.49
N LYS A 30 -9.96 -0.90 -8.66
CA LYS A 30 -10.66 -0.85 -9.96
C LYS A 30 -10.52 -2.16 -10.77
N ALA A 31 -9.67 -3.07 -10.31
CA ALA A 31 -9.39 -4.35 -10.95
C ALA A 31 -8.74 -5.28 -9.93
N ASP A 32 -8.78 -6.57 -10.22
CA ASP A 32 -8.23 -7.61 -9.36
C ASP A 32 -6.71 -7.50 -9.24
N GLY A 33 -6.21 -7.71 -8.03
CA GLY A 33 -4.78 -7.68 -7.79
C GLY A 33 -4.37 -7.63 -6.34
N TYR A 34 -3.07 -7.55 -6.15
CA TYR A 34 -2.44 -7.49 -4.85
C TYR A 34 -2.22 -6.06 -4.39
N TYR A 35 -2.64 -5.78 -3.16
CA TYR A 35 -2.50 -4.50 -2.48
C TYR A 35 -1.56 -4.69 -1.31
N ARG A 36 -0.58 -3.80 -1.19
CA ARG A 36 0.43 -3.85 -0.14
C ARG A 36 0.74 -2.45 0.32
N PHE A 37 0.86 -2.27 1.62
CA PHE A 37 1.36 -1.03 2.18
C PHE A 37 2.89 -1.09 2.31
N LEU A 38 3.57 -0.07 1.81
CA LEU A 38 5.00 0.13 1.98
C LEU A 38 5.21 1.42 2.78
N PHE A 39 5.69 1.27 4.00
CA PHE A 39 6.16 2.38 4.81
C PHE A 39 7.63 2.62 4.48
N THR A 40 7.94 3.79 3.94
CA THR A 40 9.30 4.18 3.55
C THR A 40 10.20 4.57 4.73
N GLY A 41 9.66 4.58 5.95
CA GLY A 41 10.37 5.03 7.14
C GLY A 41 10.29 6.54 7.35
N THR A 42 10.61 6.96 8.56
CA THR A 42 10.81 8.35 8.98
C THR A 42 12.17 8.47 9.67
N SER A 43 12.55 9.66 10.14
CA SER A 43 13.81 9.87 10.86
C SER A 43 13.94 9.06 12.16
N THR A 44 12.82 8.64 12.76
CA THR A 44 12.79 7.91 14.03
C THR A 44 12.24 6.49 13.92
N THR A 45 11.69 6.08 12.77
CA THR A 45 11.08 4.75 12.57
C THR A 45 11.54 4.17 11.23
N GLY A 46 12.10 2.97 11.24
CA GLY A 46 12.59 2.31 10.02
C GLY A 46 11.48 1.98 9.00
N PRO A 47 11.83 1.74 7.72
CA PRO A 47 10.88 1.30 6.71
C PRO A 47 10.30 -0.07 7.03
N ALA A 48 9.03 -0.28 6.68
CA ALA A 48 8.33 -1.55 6.89
C ALA A 48 7.46 -1.88 5.68
N THR A 49 7.49 -3.15 5.27
CA THR A 49 6.68 -3.63 4.14
C THR A 49 5.64 -4.60 4.68
N ALA A 50 4.36 -4.27 4.49
CA ALA A 50 3.27 -5.20 4.83
C ALA A 50 3.28 -6.42 3.90
N THR A 51 2.63 -7.50 4.29
CA THR A 51 2.29 -8.58 3.35
C THR A 51 1.31 -8.05 2.29
N GLY A 52 1.36 -8.61 1.08
CA GLY A 52 0.44 -8.22 0.02
C GLY A 52 -0.87 -8.99 0.11
N ASP A 53 -1.99 -8.29 0.15
CA ASP A 53 -3.34 -8.85 0.20
C ASP A 53 -3.95 -8.90 -1.19
N PHE A 54 -4.59 -10.02 -1.55
CA PHE A 54 -5.30 -10.14 -2.81
C PHE A 54 -6.70 -9.53 -2.68
N VAL A 55 -7.06 -8.68 -3.64
CA VAL A 55 -8.38 -8.03 -3.74
C VAL A 55 -9.01 -8.45 -5.05
N ASP A 56 -10.20 -9.05 -4.96
CA ASP A 56 -11.09 -9.39 -6.06
C ASP A 56 -12.16 -8.29 -6.18
N VAL A 57 -12.31 -7.72 -7.37
CA VAL A 57 -13.22 -6.62 -7.70
C VAL A 57 -14.29 -7.15 -8.64
N ARG A 58 -15.54 -7.15 -8.16
CA ARG A 58 -16.72 -7.61 -8.89
C ARG A 58 -17.63 -6.47 -9.31
#